data_AF-A0A956CA48-F1
#
_entry.id   AF-A0A956CA48-F1
#
_cell.length_a   1.000
_cell.length_b   1.000
_cell.length_c   1.000
_cell.angle_alpha   90.00
_cell.angle_beta   90.00
_cell.angle_gamma   90.00
#
_symmetry.space_group_name_H-M   'P 1'
#
loop_
_entity.id
_entity.type
_entity.pdbx_description
1 polymer ?
#
loop_
_entity_poly.entity_id
_entity_poly.type
_entity_poly.pdbx_seq_one_letter_code
_entity_poly.pdbx_strand_id
1 'polypeptide(L)'
;MATTTRRDKDRQRGLPSLNEARAERRRAIVAGKVRIRAMPPQFWLWTALALAAVLVVYWKIAQGKLESQKNAVMAKQRAIAQSLGPQILPFRDKIEGWVTGLAGSYKGDYFDPKARYGEISRAPGVYLRLRSENAQTPEAIRKAAVRSLHDGFTSCFFRGTNLADQSKGPPCESSADCAEGLLCNEYDKCAPPPEPFNMRLAYRSLRVLSSAWTDELHEATNDLAVTAYDRDLDRVTREDVPIAAKILARAKYFVAVVDEDPKGGLPEVSDGGVESDEERVQRVAHVSRIGIWRLSDGKLVLRMRRMAQGRVVPVGDHVITRERTIKAQARQANSCALALEARNVLSPIELPAQVDGGAPADAGGPADAGAPR
;
A
#
# COMPACT_ATOMS: atom_id res chain seq x y z
N MET A 1 -59.38 29.50 23.13
CA MET A 1 -60.63 28.80 22.78
C MET A 1 -60.70 28.65 21.27
N ALA A 2 -61.24 27.51 20.81
CA ALA A 2 -61.51 27.08 19.42
C ALA A 2 -60.57 26.01 18.85
N THR A 3 -60.72 24.81 19.40
CA THR A 3 -60.38 23.51 18.80
C THR A 3 -61.27 23.28 17.57
N THR A 4 -60.68 23.10 16.39
CA THR A 4 -61.38 22.58 15.21
C THR A 4 -60.79 21.22 14.82
N THR A 5 -61.43 20.17 15.32
CA THR A 5 -61.19 18.78 14.92
C THR A 5 -61.74 18.54 13.52
N ARG A 6 -60.86 18.55 12.51
CA ARG A 6 -61.22 18.13 11.15
C ARG A 6 -61.16 16.60 11.08
N ARG A 7 -62.35 15.99 11.12
CA ARG A 7 -62.58 14.56 10.94
C ARG A 7 -62.30 14.20 9.47
N ASP A 8 -61.12 13.67 9.19
CA ASP A 8 -60.83 13.07 7.88
C ASP A 8 -61.69 11.81 7.71
N LYS A 9 -62.67 11.90 6.80
CA LYS A 9 -63.36 10.73 6.25
C LYS A 9 -62.41 10.06 5.27
N ASP A 10 -61.86 8.91 5.66
CA ASP A 10 -61.13 7.98 4.80
C ASP A 10 -61.92 7.72 3.50
N ARG A 11 -61.56 8.43 2.42
CA ARG A 11 -62.00 8.10 1.07
C ARG A 11 -61.26 6.83 0.65
N GLN A 12 -61.95 5.70 0.73
CA GLN A 12 -61.44 4.42 0.22
C GLN A 12 -60.99 4.58 -1.24
N ARG A 13 -59.68 4.54 -1.48
CA ARG A 13 -59.09 4.58 -2.82
C ARG A 13 -59.37 3.26 -3.54
N GLY A 14 -60.12 3.32 -4.64
CA GLY A 14 -60.38 2.19 -5.53
C GLY A 14 -61.74 2.30 -6.22
N LEU A 15 -61.89 1.62 -7.35
CA LEU A 15 -63.20 1.46 -8.00
C LEU A 15 -64.18 0.78 -7.01
N PRO A 16 -65.39 1.33 -6.79
CA PRO A 16 -66.32 0.82 -5.78
C PRO A 16 -66.66 -0.66 -5.96
N SER A 17 -66.69 -1.15 -7.22
CA SER A 17 -66.91 -2.57 -7.54
C SER A 17 -65.82 -3.51 -7.01
N LEU A 18 -64.56 -3.06 -6.92
CA LEU A 18 -63.48 -3.86 -6.34
C LEU A 18 -63.55 -3.91 -4.81
N ASN A 19 -64.02 -2.83 -4.19
CA ASN A 19 -64.21 -2.78 -2.75
C ASN A 19 -65.43 -3.60 -2.32
N GLU A 20 -66.51 -3.58 -3.11
CA GLU A 20 -67.66 -4.47 -2.92
C GLU A 20 -67.28 -5.94 -3.14
N ALA A 21 -66.55 -6.29 -4.20
CA ALA A 21 -66.09 -7.66 -4.41
C ALA A 21 -65.13 -8.15 -3.31
N ARG A 22 -64.27 -7.27 -2.76
CA ARG A 22 -63.41 -7.60 -1.61
C ARG A 22 -64.21 -7.74 -0.31
N ALA A 23 -65.21 -6.89 -0.10
CA ALA A 23 -66.10 -6.96 1.05
C ALA A 23 -66.97 -8.22 1.00
N GLU A 24 -67.50 -8.61 -0.17
CA GLU A 24 -68.24 -9.85 -0.39
C GLU A 24 -67.35 -11.08 -0.20
N ARG A 25 -66.12 -11.10 -0.75
CA ARG A 25 -65.18 -12.20 -0.50
C ARG A 25 -64.83 -12.32 0.98
N ARG A 26 -64.58 -11.21 1.68
CA ARG A 26 -64.35 -11.22 3.14
C ARG A 26 -65.58 -11.70 3.91
N ARG A 27 -66.78 -11.24 3.56
CA ARG A 27 -68.04 -11.71 4.17
C ARG A 27 -68.29 -13.18 3.89
N ALA A 28 -67.98 -13.69 2.70
CA ALA A 28 -68.14 -15.09 2.34
C ALA A 28 -67.13 -16.02 3.06
N ILE A 29 -65.92 -15.51 3.34
CA ILE A 29 -64.90 -16.18 4.16
C ILE A 29 -65.31 -16.18 5.64
N VAL A 30 -65.73 -15.03 6.18
CA VAL A 30 -66.12 -14.88 7.60
C VAL A 30 -67.43 -15.63 7.90
N ALA A 31 -68.36 -15.69 6.96
CA ALA A 31 -69.61 -16.45 7.09
C ALA A 31 -69.44 -17.96 6.90
N GLY A 32 -68.21 -18.47 6.72
CA GLY A 32 -67.91 -19.90 6.61
C GLY A 32 -68.52 -20.61 5.39
N LYS A 33 -69.17 -19.87 4.47
CA LYS A 33 -69.84 -20.41 3.27
C LYS A 33 -68.85 -20.80 2.17
N VAL A 34 -67.65 -20.23 2.16
CA VAL A 34 -66.53 -20.74 1.36
C VAL A 34 -65.69 -21.64 2.25
N ARG A 35 -66.08 -22.91 2.39
CA ARG A 35 -65.17 -23.95 2.88
C ARG A 35 -64.06 -24.08 1.84
N ILE A 36 -62.93 -23.43 2.07
CA ILE A 36 -61.68 -23.86 1.43
C ILE A 36 -61.56 -25.32 1.83
N ARG A 37 -61.80 -26.24 0.89
CA ARG A 37 -61.70 -27.67 1.14
C ARG A 37 -60.26 -27.89 1.57
N ALA A 38 -60.04 -28.05 2.88
CA ALA A 38 -58.72 -28.25 3.43
C ALA A 38 -58.10 -29.42 2.67
N MET A 39 -57.00 -29.16 1.97
CA MET A 39 -56.32 -30.21 1.24
C MET A 39 -55.92 -31.30 2.25
N PRO A 40 -55.98 -32.59 1.87
CA PRO A 40 -55.57 -33.67 2.75
C PRO A 40 -54.16 -33.41 3.31
N PRO A 41 -53.87 -33.73 4.59
CA PRO A 41 -52.54 -33.51 5.17
C PRO A 41 -51.42 -34.22 4.38
N GLN A 42 -51.75 -35.33 3.70
CA GLN A 42 -50.85 -36.03 2.79
C GLN A 42 -50.34 -35.16 1.63
N PHE A 43 -51.18 -34.28 1.08
CA PHE A 43 -50.78 -33.38 -0.01
C PHE A 43 -49.68 -32.42 0.43
N TRP A 44 -49.83 -31.83 1.62
CA TRP A 44 -48.84 -30.93 2.19
C TRP A 44 -47.53 -31.65 2.50
N LEU A 45 -47.61 -32.90 2.98
CA LEU A 45 -46.44 -33.74 3.23
C LEU A 45 -45.66 -34.03 1.93
N TRP A 46 -46.35 -34.43 0.86
CA TRP A 46 -45.71 -34.65 -0.45
C TRP A 46 -45.14 -33.38 -1.06
N THR A 47 -45.84 -32.25 -0.91
CA THR A 47 -45.36 -30.94 -1.40
C THR A 47 -44.10 -30.50 -0.65
N ALA A 48 -44.08 -30.64 0.67
CA ALA A 48 -42.91 -30.34 1.48
C ALA A 48 -41.71 -31.24 1.11
N LEU A 49 -41.95 -32.53 0.89
CA LEU A 49 -40.93 -33.48 0.44
C LEU A 49 -40.36 -33.09 -0.93
N ALA A 50 -41.23 -32.77 -1.89
CA ALA A 50 -40.82 -32.36 -3.24
C ALA A 50 -40.03 -31.05 -3.20
N LEU A 51 -40.46 -30.06 -2.43
CA LEU A 51 -39.74 -28.79 -2.24
C LEU A 51 -38.37 -29.02 -1.60
N ALA A 52 -38.27 -29.89 -0.59
CA ALA A 52 -36.99 -30.24 0.04
C ALA A 52 -36.04 -30.91 -0.96
N ALA A 53 -36.53 -31.86 -1.78
CA ALA A 53 -35.73 -32.50 -2.82
C ALA A 53 -35.22 -31.49 -3.86
N VAL A 54 -36.09 -30.58 -4.34
CA VAL A 54 -35.69 -29.51 -5.29
C VAL A 54 -34.66 -28.58 -4.66
N LEU A 55 -34.82 -28.21 -3.40
CA LEU A 55 -33.86 -27.37 -2.67
C LEU A 55 -32.47 -28.03 -2.59
N VAL A 56 -32.40 -29.32 -2.25
CA VAL A 56 -31.14 -30.07 -2.18
C VAL A 56 -30.46 -30.17 -3.55
N VAL A 57 -31.22 -30.47 -4.61
CA VAL A 57 -30.68 -30.52 -5.98
C VAL A 57 -30.18 -29.16 -6.43
N TYR A 58 -30.96 -28.09 -6.21
CA TYR A 58 -30.55 -26.73 -6.51
C TYR A 58 -29.28 -26.34 -5.77
N TRP A 59 -29.20 -26.61 -4.47
CA TRP A 59 -28.03 -26.34 -3.64
C TRP A 59 -26.78 -27.06 -4.17
N LYS A 60 -26.89 -28.34 -4.53
CA LYS A 60 -25.77 -29.12 -5.08
C LYS A 60 -25.31 -28.58 -6.44
N ILE A 61 -26.24 -28.17 -7.31
CA ILE A 61 -25.91 -27.55 -8.61
C ILE A 61 -25.25 -26.19 -8.39
N ALA A 62 -25.76 -25.38 -7.47
CA ALA A 62 -25.19 -24.08 -7.13
C ALA A 62 -23.77 -24.21 -6.58
N GLN A 63 -23.52 -25.14 -5.66
CA GLN A 63 -22.17 -25.46 -5.18
C GLN A 63 -21.25 -25.93 -6.31
N GLY A 64 -21.73 -26.81 -7.19
CA GLY A 64 -20.94 -27.28 -8.34
C GLY A 64 -20.54 -26.16 -9.30
N LYS A 65 -21.42 -25.18 -9.53
CA LYS A 65 -21.11 -23.99 -10.33
C LYS A 65 -20.07 -23.10 -9.65
N LEU A 66 -20.22 -22.83 -8.36
CA LEU A 66 -19.27 -22.04 -7.58
C LEU A 66 -17.87 -22.67 -7.60
N GLU A 67 -17.78 -23.97 -7.32
CA GLU A 67 -16.50 -24.70 -7.34
C GLU A 67 -15.88 -24.76 -8.75
N SER A 68 -16.69 -24.91 -9.80
CA SER A 68 -16.21 -24.83 -11.18
C SER A 68 -15.64 -23.45 -11.51
N GLN A 69 -16.25 -22.37 -11.03
CA GLN A 69 -15.74 -21.00 -11.21
C GLN A 69 -14.43 -20.79 -10.45
N LYS A 70 -14.35 -21.20 -9.17
CA LYS A 70 -13.10 -21.15 -8.40
C LYS A 70 -11.96 -21.87 -9.11
N ASN A 71 -12.22 -23.08 -9.62
CA ASN A 71 -11.25 -23.87 -10.37
C ASN A 71 -10.78 -23.17 -11.66
N ALA A 72 -11.69 -22.51 -12.39
CA ALA A 72 -11.34 -21.73 -13.57
C ALA A 72 -10.42 -20.55 -13.23
N VAL A 73 -10.75 -19.78 -12.19
CA VAL A 73 -9.95 -18.64 -11.72
C VAL A 73 -8.57 -19.11 -11.23
N MET A 74 -8.51 -20.21 -10.47
CA MET A 74 -7.24 -20.82 -10.07
C MET A 74 -6.40 -21.31 -11.25
N ALA A 75 -7.03 -21.88 -12.28
CA ALA A 75 -6.31 -22.30 -13.48
C ALA A 75 -5.68 -21.11 -14.20
N LYS A 76 -6.41 -19.99 -14.33
CA LYS A 76 -5.86 -18.72 -14.84
C LYS A 76 -4.66 -18.27 -14.00
N GLN A 77 -4.82 -18.23 -12.68
CA GLN A 77 -3.76 -17.81 -11.76
C GLN A 77 -2.50 -18.67 -11.90
N ARG A 78 -2.65 -20.00 -11.99
CA ARG A 78 -1.51 -20.92 -12.17
C ARG A 78 -0.80 -20.69 -13.51
N ALA A 79 -1.55 -20.44 -14.59
CA ALA A 79 -0.96 -20.13 -15.89
C ALA A 79 -0.14 -18.83 -15.84
N ILE A 80 -0.65 -17.81 -15.14
CA ILE A 80 0.05 -16.54 -14.92
C ILE A 80 1.29 -16.74 -14.03
N ALA A 81 1.17 -17.53 -12.96
CA ALA A 81 2.28 -17.85 -12.08
C ALA A 81 3.38 -18.65 -12.80
N GLN A 82 3.02 -19.53 -13.74
CA GLN A 82 3.99 -20.26 -14.57
C GLN A 82 4.76 -19.35 -15.53
N SER A 83 4.11 -18.33 -16.10
CA SER A 83 4.77 -17.41 -17.04
C SER A 83 5.61 -16.35 -16.35
N LEU A 84 5.14 -15.77 -15.25
CA LEU A 84 5.79 -14.65 -14.55
C LEU A 84 6.64 -15.08 -13.37
N GLY A 85 6.28 -16.20 -12.72
CA GLY A 85 6.94 -16.69 -11.52
C GLY A 85 8.46 -16.81 -11.66
N PRO A 86 8.99 -17.41 -12.75
CA PRO A 86 10.44 -17.52 -12.93
C PRO A 86 11.19 -16.19 -12.99
N GLN A 87 10.53 -15.11 -13.41
CA GLN A 87 11.15 -13.79 -13.52
C GLN A 87 11.10 -13.02 -12.20
N ILE A 88 9.98 -13.10 -11.48
CA ILE A 88 9.73 -12.20 -10.35
C ILE A 88 10.01 -12.86 -8.99
N LEU A 89 9.75 -14.17 -8.84
CA LEU A 89 9.94 -14.85 -7.54
C LEU A 89 11.40 -14.81 -7.07
N PRO A 90 12.43 -15.08 -7.90
CA PRO A 90 13.82 -15.00 -7.45
C PRO A 90 14.22 -13.60 -6.98
N PHE A 91 13.70 -12.56 -7.66
CA PHE A 91 13.93 -11.17 -7.28
C PHE A 91 13.28 -10.84 -5.93
N ARG A 92 12.02 -11.24 -5.75
CA ARG A 92 11.30 -11.07 -4.48
C ARG A 92 12.01 -11.79 -3.34
N ASP A 93 12.35 -13.07 -3.52
CA ASP A 93 12.99 -13.89 -2.48
C ASP A 93 14.37 -13.33 -2.10
N LYS A 94 15.11 -12.76 -3.07
CA LYS A 94 16.38 -12.04 -2.83
C LYS A 94 16.18 -10.77 -1.98
N ILE A 95 15.16 -9.96 -2.31
CA ILE A 95 14.80 -8.77 -1.52
C ILE A 95 14.36 -9.14 -0.11
N GLU A 96 13.48 -10.13 0.02
CA GLU A 96 12.98 -10.59 1.33
C GLU A 96 14.16 -11.09 2.19
N GLY A 97 15.07 -11.87 1.60
CA GLY A 97 16.28 -12.33 2.29
C GLY A 97 17.21 -11.18 2.74
N TRP A 98 17.35 -10.13 1.93
CA TRP A 98 18.12 -8.94 2.32
C TRP A 98 17.49 -8.15 3.44
N VAL A 99 16.17 -7.97 3.39
CA VAL A 99 15.40 -7.25 4.41
C VAL A 99 15.46 -8.00 5.74
N THR A 100 15.22 -9.31 5.73
CA THR A 100 15.36 -10.15 6.93
C THR A 100 16.79 -10.14 7.47
N GLY A 101 17.79 -10.21 6.58
CA GLY A 101 19.20 -10.09 6.97
C GLY A 101 19.55 -8.72 7.58
N LEU A 102 18.93 -7.64 7.12
CA LEU A 102 19.09 -6.29 7.67
C LEU A 102 18.41 -6.15 9.04
N ALA A 103 17.26 -6.81 9.24
CA ALA A 103 16.50 -6.79 10.48
C ALA A 103 17.07 -7.70 11.59
N GLY A 104 17.91 -8.68 11.24
CA GLY A 104 18.54 -9.62 12.17
C GLY A 104 19.58 -9.00 13.12
N SER A 105 20.64 -9.74 13.47
CA SER A 105 21.71 -9.18 14.31
C SER A 105 22.53 -8.12 13.55
N TYR A 106 22.74 -6.95 14.17
CA TYR A 106 23.43 -5.84 13.52
C TYR A 106 24.94 -6.10 13.41
N LYS A 107 25.43 -6.30 12.18
CA LYS A 107 26.83 -6.64 11.88
C LYS A 107 27.78 -5.44 11.77
N GLY A 108 27.39 -4.28 12.31
CA GLY A 108 28.13 -3.04 12.16
C GLY A 108 27.91 -2.34 10.81
N ASP A 109 28.35 -1.08 10.76
CA ASP A 109 28.28 -0.26 9.55
C ASP A 109 29.15 -0.84 8.44
N TYR A 110 28.70 -0.70 7.20
CA TYR A 110 29.44 -1.08 6.01
C TYR A 110 29.16 -0.08 4.88
N PHE A 111 30.21 0.26 4.14
CA PHE A 111 30.14 1.14 2.98
C PHE A 111 31.10 0.60 1.91
N ASP A 112 30.61 0.48 0.67
CA ASP A 112 31.44 0.19 -0.50
C ASP A 112 32.20 1.46 -0.92
N PRO A 113 33.55 1.50 -0.83
CA PRO A 113 34.34 2.68 -1.19
C PRO A 113 34.18 3.15 -2.63
N LYS A 114 33.69 2.28 -3.53
CA LYS A 114 33.43 2.61 -4.93
C LYS A 114 32.05 3.23 -5.14
N ALA A 115 31.18 3.18 -4.14
CA ALA A 115 29.85 3.77 -4.21
C ALA A 115 29.93 5.29 -4.32
N ARG A 116 29.08 5.88 -5.15
CA ARG A 116 28.95 7.32 -5.30
C ARG A 116 27.48 7.70 -5.16
N TYR A 117 27.18 8.56 -4.19
CA TYR A 117 25.80 9.06 -3.98
C TYR A 117 25.16 9.63 -5.24
N GLY A 118 25.93 10.36 -6.07
CA GLY A 118 25.43 10.99 -7.29
C GLY A 118 24.91 9.99 -8.34
N GLU A 119 25.41 8.75 -8.34
CA GLU A 119 24.93 7.65 -9.18
C GLU A 119 23.69 7.01 -8.55
N ILE A 120 23.77 6.64 -7.27
CA ILE A 120 22.71 5.93 -6.55
C ILE A 120 21.41 6.75 -6.51
N SER A 121 21.52 8.05 -6.17
CA SER A 121 20.36 8.95 -5.99
C SER A 121 19.59 9.25 -7.28
N ARG A 122 20.20 9.04 -8.46
CA ARG A 122 19.59 9.29 -9.77
C ARG A 122 19.28 8.01 -10.54
N ALA A 123 19.85 6.89 -10.12
CA ALA A 123 19.62 5.62 -10.77
C ALA A 123 18.19 5.13 -10.49
N PRO A 124 17.54 4.46 -11.47
CA PRO A 124 16.27 3.80 -11.22
C PRO A 124 16.46 2.77 -10.10
N GLY A 125 15.60 2.82 -9.10
CA GLY A 125 15.71 1.97 -7.93
C GLY A 125 14.35 1.64 -7.35
N VAL A 126 14.36 0.66 -6.45
CA VAL A 126 13.18 0.25 -5.68
C VAL A 126 13.40 0.55 -4.21
N TYR A 127 12.34 1.02 -3.55
CA TYR A 127 12.32 1.44 -2.16
C TYR A 127 11.33 0.62 -1.35
N LEU A 128 11.75 0.19 -0.17
CA LEU A 128 10.89 -0.46 0.81
C LEU A 128 11.22 0.04 2.21
N ARG A 129 10.20 0.51 2.93
CA ARG A 129 10.32 0.81 4.36
C ARG A 129 9.34 0.00 5.17
N LEU A 130 9.82 -0.56 6.28
CA LEU A 130 9.01 -1.36 7.18
C LEU A 130 9.55 -1.31 8.63
N ARG A 131 8.71 -1.71 9.58
CA ARG A 131 9.09 -1.93 10.98
C ARG A 131 9.88 -3.22 11.13
N SER A 132 10.83 -3.26 12.06
CA SER A 132 11.71 -4.40 12.33
C SER A 132 10.94 -5.68 12.72
N GLU A 133 9.84 -5.54 13.47
CA GLU A 133 8.96 -6.68 13.79
C GLU A 133 8.33 -7.29 12.53
N ASN A 134 8.01 -6.47 11.53
CA ASN A 134 7.45 -6.92 10.26
C ASN A 134 8.51 -7.39 9.25
N ALA A 135 9.78 -7.32 9.60
CA ALA A 135 10.91 -7.68 8.75
C ALA A 135 11.44 -9.10 8.99
N GLN A 136 10.88 -9.82 9.96
CA GLN A 136 11.43 -11.09 10.45
C GLN A 136 11.11 -12.27 9.52
N THR A 137 9.97 -12.23 8.83
CA THR A 137 9.54 -13.31 7.94
C THR A 137 9.10 -12.78 6.57
N PRO A 138 9.27 -13.56 5.49
CA PRO A 138 8.78 -13.20 4.16
C PRO A 138 7.29 -12.81 4.14
N GLU A 139 6.45 -13.53 4.88
CA GLU A 139 5.02 -13.25 4.96
C GLU A 139 4.72 -11.90 5.63
N ALA A 140 5.38 -11.60 6.75
CA ALA A 140 5.24 -10.32 7.44
C ALA A 140 5.72 -9.16 6.54
N ILE A 141 6.82 -9.36 5.80
CA ILE A 141 7.34 -8.37 4.84
C ILE A 141 6.29 -8.09 3.76
N ARG A 142 5.70 -9.12 3.15
CA ARG A 142 4.66 -8.96 2.12
C ARG A 142 3.46 -8.17 2.65
N LYS A 143 2.99 -8.50 3.85
CA LYS A 143 1.85 -7.84 4.49
C LYS A 143 2.15 -6.36 4.79
N ALA A 144 3.34 -6.06 5.32
CA ALA A 144 3.75 -4.70 5.65
C ALA A 144 4.10 -3.87 4.41
N ALA A 145 4.68 -4.47 3.37
CA ALA A 145 5.05 -3.78 2.14
C ALA A 145 3.84 -3.16 1.44
N VAL A 146 2.66 -3.80 1.50
CA VAL A 146 1.40 -3.25 0.96
C VAL A 146 0.98 -1.94 1.64
N ARG A 147 1.50 -1.66 2.84
CA ARG A 147 1.25 -0.43 3.61
C ARG A 147 2.42 0.57 3.54
N SER A 148 3.52 0.21 2.89
CA SER A 148 4.71 1.05 2.79
C SER A 148 4.42 2.26 1.90
N LEU A 149 4.64 3.47 2.41
CA LEU A 149 4.44 4.72 1.68
C LEU A 149 5.77 5.39 1.37
N HIS A 150 5.75 6.26 0.35
CA HIS A 150 6.86 7.19 0.15
C HIS A 150 6.86 8.23 1.27
N ASP A 151 8.06 8.56 1.72
CA ASP A 151 8.28 9.40 2.89
C ASP A 151 9.45 10.37 2.66
N GLY A 152 9.82 11.10 3.70
CA GLY A 152 10.87 12.10 3.65
C GLY A 152 12.23 11.50 3.32
N PHE A 153 12.44 10.19 3.55
CA PHE A 153 13.67 9.52 3.14
C PHE A 153 13.77 9.52 1.62
N THR A 154 12.70 9.11 0.93
CA THR A 154 12.69 9.11 -0.54
C THR A 154 12.89 10.50 -1.13
N SER A 155 12.23 11.52 -0.58
CA SER A 155 12.32 12.90 -1.05
C SER A 155 13.69 13.54 -0.82
N CYS A 156 14.39 13.18 0.27
CA CYS A 156 15.68 13.80 0.62
C CYS A 156 16.90 13.01 0.12
N PHE A 157 16.77 11.70 -0.09
CA PHE A 157 17.85 10.84 -0.57
C PHE A 157 17.91 10.76 -2.09
N PHE A 158 16.78 10.71 -2.79
CA PHE A 158 16.76 10.55 -4.23
C PHE A 158 16.63 11.91 -4.92
N ARG A 159 17.35 12.06 -6.02
CA ARG A 159 17.30 13.22 -6.91
C ARG A 159 16.63 12.74 -8.19
N GLY A 160 15.31 12.61 -8.15
CA GLY A 160 14.55 12.15 -9.30
C GLY A 160 14.83 13.02 -10.53
N THR A 161 15.11 12.40 -11.67
CA THR A 161 15.18 13.10 -12.96
C THR A 161 13.79 13.33 -13.56
N ASN A 162 12.79 12.57 -13.10
CA ASN A 162 11.38 12.67 -13.47
C ASN A 162 10.50 12.93 -12.23
N LEU A 163 10.75 14.05 -11.54
CA LEU A 163 9.83 14.58 -10.53
C LEU A 163 8.62 15.23 -11.22
N ALA A 164 7.90 14.46 -12.04
CA ALA A 164 6.56 14.83 -12.43
C ALA A 164 5.74 14.97 -11.15
N ASP A 165 5.04 16.08 -11.02
CA ASP A 165 4.19 16.35 -9.88
C ASP A 165 3.08 15.29 -9.83
N GLN A 166 3.18 14.38 -8.87
CA GLN A 166 2.27 13.24 -8.71
C GLN A 166 0.84 13.70 -8.40
N SER A 167 0.65 14.94 -7.95
CA SER A 167 -0.70 15.49 -7.72
C SER A 167 -1.38 15.98 -9.01
N LYS A 168 -0.66 16.01 -10.13
CA LYS A 168 -1.15 16.48 -11.42
C LYS A 168 -1.37 15.31 -12.37
N GLY A 169 -2.55 15.28 -12.98
CA GLY A 169 -2.93 14.28 -13.98
C GLY A 169 -4.43 14.19 -14.15
N PRO A 170 -4.91 13.42 -15.14
CA PRO A 170 -6.31 13.01 -15.22
C PRO A 170 -6.72 12.27 -13.94
N PRO A 171 -7.94 12.47 -13.42
CA PRO A 171 -8.45 11.67 -12.32
C PRO A 171 -8.60 10.20 -12.75
N CYS A 172 -8.39 9.28 -11.81
CA CYS A 172 -8.57 7.83 -12.04
C CYS A 172 -9.11 7.16 -10.78
N GLU A 173 -9.79 6.04 -10.95
CA GLU A 173 -10.15 5.14 -9.84
C GLU A 173 -9.22 3.92 -9.81
N SER A 174 -8.65 3.58 -10.97
CA SER A 174 -7.77 2.44 -11.14
C SER A 174 -6.70 2.70 -12.21
N SER A 175 -5.64 1.89 -12.19
CA SER A 175 -4.59 1.93 -13.22
C SER A 175 -5.16 1.70 -14.64
N ALA A 176 -6.31 1.04 -14.77
CA ALA A 176 -7.01 0.77 -16.02
C ALA A 176 -7.48 2.04 -16.74
N ASP A 177 -7.77 3.10 -15.98
CA ASP A 177 -8.26 4.37 -16.50
C ASP A 177 -7.11 5.21 -17.09
N CYS A 178 -5.87 4.77 -16.88
CA CYS A 178 -4.67 5.49 -17.27
C CYS A 178 -4.12 5.01 -18.61
N ALA A 179 -3.48 5.93 -19.34
CA ALA A 179 -2.76 5.59 -20.57
C ALA A 179 -1.59 4.63 -20.28
N GLU A 180 -1.16 3.90 -21.31
CA GLU A 180 -0.09 2.91 -21.19
C GLU A 180 1.19 3.51 -20.56
N GLY A 181 1.68 2.85 -19.51
CA GLY A 181 2.86 3.27 -18.76
C GLY A 181 2.61 4.30 -17.65
N LEU A 182 1.37 4.76 -17.48
CA LEU A 182 0.94 5.54 -16.31
C LEU A 182 0.26 4.63 -15.29
N LEU A 183 0.25 5.07 -14.02
CA LEU A 183 -0.42 4.37 -12.92
C LEU A 183 -1.36 5.33 -12.20
N CYS A 184 -2.45 4.79 -11.67
CA CYS A 184 -3.29 5.53 -10.75
C CYS A 184 -2.61 5.58 -9.38
N ASN A 185 -2.16 6.76 -8.98
CA ASN A 185 -1.39 6.94 -7.76
C ASN A 185 -2.29 7.24 -6.54
N GLU A 186 -1.67 7.56 -5.40
CA GLU A 186 -2.37 7.82 -4.12
C GLU A 186 -3.22 9.09 -4.11
N TYR A 187 -3.08 9.95 -5.12
CA TYR A 187 -3.85 11.17 -5.28
C TYR A 187 -5.02 10.99 -6.25
N ASP A 188 -5.31 9.75 -6.64
CA ASP A 188 -6.30 9.40 -7.65
C ASP A 188 -6.02 10.12 -8.98
N LYS A 189 -4.72 10.17 -9.35
CA LYS A 189 -4.22 10.77 -10.60
C LYS A 189 -3.41 9.78 -11.41
N CYS A 190 -3.63 9.78 -12.72
CA CYS A 190 -2.77 9.08 -13.66
C CYS A 190 -1.43 9.82 -13.78
N ALA A 191 -0.37 9.20 -13.29
CA ALA A 191 0.96 9.76 -13.28
C ALA A 191 2.00 8.68 -13.65
N PRO A 192 3.20 9.06 -14.14
CA PRO A 192 4.27 8.10 -14.33
C PRO A 192 4.67 7.50 -12.98
N PRO A 193 5.09 6.21 -12.96
CA PRO A 193 5.56 5.56 -11.74
C PRO A 193 6.66 6.40 -11.07
N PRO A 194 6.57 6.65 -9.76
CA PRO A 194 7.56 7.46 -9.06
C PRO A 194 8.93 6.75 -9.04
N GLU A 195 10.00 7.54 -9.12
CA GLU A 195 11.38 7.08 -9.00
C GLU A 195 11.99 7.66 -7.69
N PRO A 196 12.37 6.83 -6.70
CA PRO A 196 12.40 5.36 -6.73
C PRO A 196 11.00 4.74 -6.63
N PHE A 197 10.86 3.56 -7.22
CA PHE A 197 9.60 2.84 -7.19
C PHE A 197 9.31 2.26 -5.82
N ASN A 198 8.12 2.52 -5.28
CA ASN A 198 7.70 1.92 -4.01
C ASN A 198 7.37 0.44 -4.23
N MET A 199 8.00 -0.44 -3.46
CA MET A 199 7.72 -1.87 -3.49
C MET A 199 6.27 -2.22 -3.14
N ARG A 200 5.48 -1.33 -2.53
CA ARG A 200 4.04 -1.49 -2.30
C ARG A 200 3.29 -1.93 -3.54
N LEU A 201 3.53 -1.28 -4.67
CA LEU A 201 2.87 -1.61 -5.94
C LEU A 201 3.33 -2.95 -6.50
N ALA A 202 4.63 -3.28 -6.35
CA ALA A 202 5.14 -4.62 -6.68
C ALA A 202 4.48 -5.70 -5.81
N TYR A 203 4.43 -5.53 -4.48
CA TYR A 203 3.82 -6.54 -3.61
C TYR A 203 2.30 -6.64 -3.80
N ARG A 204 1.62 -5.55 -4.12
CA ARG A 204 0.20 -5.57 -4.50
C ARG A 204 -0.03 -6.36 -5.78
N SER A 205 0.75 -6.08 -6.84
CA SER A 205 0.63 -6.80 -8.11
C SER A 205 1.05 -8.26 -8.00
N LEU A 206 2.00 -8.59 -7.11
CA LEU A 206 2.44 -9.96 -6.86
C LEU A 206 1.56 -10.73 -5.89
N ARG A 207 0.61 -10.07 -5.21
CA ARG A 207 -0.32 -10.75 -4.29
C ARG A 207 -1.12 -11.82 -5.03
N VAL A 208 -1.55 -11.57 -6.27
CA VAL A 208 -2.31 -12.55 -7.06
C VAL A 208 -1.50 -13.82 -7.36
N LEU A 209 -0.16 -13.76 -7.26
CA LEU A 209 0.74 -14.91 -7.41
C LEU A 209 1.04 -15.62 -6.08
N SER A 210 0.48 -15.14 -4.96
CA SER A 210 0.71 -15.72 -3.63
C SER A 210 -0.29 -16.82 -3.29
N SER A 211 0.10 -17.74 -2.41
CA SER A 211 -0.80 -18.77 -1.86
C SER A 211 -1.93 -18.16 -1.03
N ALA A 212 -1.68 -17.07 -0.30
CA ALA A 212 -2.69 -16.38 0.49
C ALA A 212 -3.89 -15.93 -0.38
N TRP A 213 -3.63 -15.44 -1.59
CA TRP A 213 -4.69 -15.08 -2.53
C TRP A 213 -5.48 -16.31 -3.00
N THR A 214 -4.82 -17.44 -3.23
CA THR A 214 -5.52 -18.68 -3.57
C THR A 214 -6.35 -19.22 -2.41
N ASP A 215 -5.87 -19.07 -1.17
CA ASP A 215 -6.60 -19.48 0.03
C ASP A 215 -7.86 -18.61 0.22
N GLU A 216 -7.72 -17.29 0.07
CA GLU A 216 -8.83 -16.32 0.07
C GLU A 216 -9.90 -16.65 -1.00
N LEU A 217 -9.47 -17.10 -2.19
CA LEU A 217 -10.37 -17.53 -3.25
C LEU A 217 -11.10 -18.86 -2.91
N HIS A 218 -10.42 -19.80 -2.25
CA HIS A 218 -11.06 -21.04 -1.80
C HIS A 218 -12.13 -20.77 -0.74
N GLU A 219 -11.85 -19.84 0.18
CA GLU A 219 -12.75 -19.43 1.27
C GLU A 219 -13.96 -18.61 0.77
N ALA A 220 -13.94 -18.13 -0.47
CA ALA A 220 -15.06 -17.40 -1.05
C ALA A 220 -16.35 -18.23 -1.06
N THR A 221 -17.40 -17.73 -0.39
CA THR A 221 -18.66 -18.46 -0.18
C THR A 221 -19.74 -18.19 -1.23
N ASN A 222 -19.53 -17.20 -2.11
CA ASN A 222 -20.53 -16.76 -3.08
C ASN A 222 -19.92 -16.42 -4.44
N ASP A 223 -20.76 -16.53 -5.49
CA ASP A 223 -20.36 -16.29 -6.89
C ASP A 223 -19.86 -14.85 -7.12
N LEU A 224 -20.40 -13.88 -6.38
CA LEU A 224 -20.02 -12.47 -6.50
C LEU A 224 -18.56 -12.25 -6.07
N ALA A 225 -18.13 -12.88 -4.97
CA ALA A 225 -16.76 -12.82 -4.49
C ALA A 225 -15.80 -13.49 -5.47
N VAL A 226 -16.15 -14.67 -6.00
CA VAL A 226 -15.33 -15.34 -7.03
C VAL A 226 -15.21 -14.50 -8.29
N THR A 227 -16.30 -13.88 -8.73
CA THR A 227 -16.30 -12.94 -9.88
C THR A 227 -15.43 -11.71 -9.60
N ALA A 228 -15.43 -11.21 -8.37
CA ALA A 228 -14.56 -10.10 -7.97
C ALA A 228 -13.08 -10.49 -8.04
N TYR A 229 -12.71 -11.69 -7.57
CA TYR A 229 -11.35 -12.21 -7.70
C TYR A 229 -10.94 -12.43 -9.15
N ASP A 230 -11.83 -12.95 -10.00
CA ASP A 230 -11.55 -13.12 -11.43
C ASP A 230 -11.23 -11.78 -12.11
N ARG A 231 -12.06 -10.76 -11.84
CA ARG A 231 -11.85 -9.40 -12.36
C ARG A 231 -10.59 -8.74 -11.81
N ASP A 232 -10.30 -8.94 -10.52
CA ASP A 232 -9.08 -8.41 -9.91
C ASP A 232 -7.83 -9.07 -10.51
N LEU A 233 -7.85 -10.40 -10.71
CA LEU A 233 -6.78 -11.14 -11.37
C LEU A 233 -6.55 -10.64 -12.80
N ASP A 234 -7.61 -10.52 -13.59
CA ASP A 234 -7.52 -10.06 -14.97
C ASP A 234 -6.98 -8.61 -15.04
N ARG A 235 -7.45 -7.72 -14.16
CA ARG A 235 -6.98 -6.33 -14.06
C ARG A 235 -5.49 -6.25 -13.69
N VAL A 236 -5.11 -6.88 -12.57
CA VAL A 236 -3.73 -6.84 -12.06
C VAL A 236 -2.75 -7.43 -13.07
N THR A 237 -3.13 -8.52 -13.73
CA THR A 237 -2.28 -9.20 -14.72
C THR A 237 -2.09 -8.38 -15.98
N ARG A 238 -3.14 -7.66 -16.42
CA ARG A 238 -3.09 -6.88 -17.65
C ARG A 238 -2.36 -5.54 -17.47
N GLU A 239 -2.50 -4.92 -16.31
CA GLU A 239 -2.06 -3.53 -16.08
C GLU A 239 -0.88 -3.43 -15.13
N ASP A 240 -1.05 -3.88 -13.88
CA ASP A 240 -0.07 -3.61 -12.82
C ASP A 240 1.18 -4.50 -12.97
N VAL A 241 1.02 -5.75 -13.37
CA VAL A 241 2.13 -6.72 -13.50
C VAL A 241 3.16 -6.30 -14.57
N PRO A 242 2.78 -5.96 -15.82
CA PRO A 242 3.76 -5.55 -16.82
C PRO A 242 4.54 -4.30 -16.39
N ILE A 243 3.87 -3.37 -15.71
CA ILE A 243 4.49 -2.16 -15.18
C ILE A 243 5.49 -2.51 -14.08
N ALA A 244 5.09 -3.33 -13.11
CA ALA A 244 5.98 -3.81 -12.06
C ALA A 244 7.18 -4.55 -12.65
N ALA A 245 6.96 -5.50 -13.57
CA ALA A 245 8.04 -6.26 -14.22
C ALA A 245 9.03 -5.35 -14.96
N LYS A 246 8.54 -4.37 -15.73
CA LYS A 246 9.38 -3.39 -16.45
C LYS A 246 10.20 -2.53 -15.48
N ILE A 247 9.62 -2.10 -14.36
CA ILE A 247 10.31 -1.30 -13.37
C ILE A 247 11.36 -2.12 -12.64
N LEU A 248 11.00 -3.33 -12.17
CA LEU A 248 11.91 -4.23 -11.49
C LEU A 248 13.09 -4.63 -12.39
N ALA A 249 12.86 -4.86 -13.69
CA ALA A 249 13.91 -5.16 -14.66
C ALA A 249 14.86 -3.97 -14.90
N ARG A 250 14.38 -2.72 -14.77
CA ARG A 250 15.18 -1.51 -14.95
C ARG A 250 15.88 -1.05 -13.67
N ALA A 251 15.44 -1.51 -12.51
CA ALA A 251 15.99 -1.10 -11.23
C ALA A 251 17.46 -1.53 -11.09
N LYS A 252 18.33 -0.56 -10.77
CA LYS A 252 19.75 -0.77 -10.52
C LYS A 252 20.06 -0.95 -9.04
N TYR A 253 19.27 -0.31 -8.17
CA TYR A 253 19.47 -0.34 -6.73
C TYR A 253 18.19 -0.73 -6.00
N PHE A 254 18.36 -1.43 -4.89
CA PHE A 254 17.33 -1.64 -3.88
C PHE A 254 17.71 -0.94 -2.59
N VAL A 255 16.80 -0.15 -2.05
CA VAL A 255 16.97 0.58 -0.79
C VAL A 255 15.91 0.12 0.19
N ALA A 256 16.36 -0.43 1.32
CA ALA A 256 15.50 -0.82 2.43
C ALA A 256 15.77 0.07 3.65
N VAL A 257 14.69 0.50 4.31
CA VAL A 257 14.73 1.13 5.62
C VAL A 257 13.94 0.26 6.60
N VAL A 258 14.59 -0.21 7.64
CA VAL A 258 13.99 -1.04 8.69
C VAL A 258 14.01 -0.26 10.00
N ASP A 259 12.84 0.15 10.47
CA ASP A 259 12.68 0.94 11.68
C ASP A 259 12.65 0.03 12.92
N GLU A 260 13.55 0.26 13.87
CA GLU A 260 13.52 -0.38 15.19
C GLU A 260 12.55 0.34 16.11
N ASP A 261 11.90 -0.41 16.99
CA ASP A 261 11.00 0.18 17.96
C ASP A 261 11.74 0.99 19.03
N PRO A 262 11.16 2.12 19.47
CA PRO A 262 11.67 2.85 20.62
C PRO A 262 11.73 1.95 21.86
N LYS A 263 12.73 2.14 22.72
CA LYS A 263 12.89 1.36 23.96
C LYS A 263 11.67 1.42 24.91
N GLY A 264 10.87 2.48 24.83
CA GLY A 264 9.64 2.67 25.61
C GLY A 264 8.38 2.08 24.96
N GLY A 265 8.51 1.37 23.84
CA GLY A 265 7.39 0.87 23.05
C GLY A 265 6.85 1.90 22.05
N LEU A 266 5.77 1.52 21.38
CA LEU A 266 5.12 2.37 20.38
C LEU A 266 4.39 3.55 21.05
N PRO A 267 4.60 4.80 20.59
CA PRO A 267 3.84 5.95 21.07
C PRO A 267 2.34 5.73 20.95
N GLU A 268 1.52 6.19 21.89
CA GLU A 268 0.06 5.99 21.85
C GLU A 268 -0.59 6.46 20.53
N VAL A 269 -1.73 5.88 20.16
CA VAL A 269 -2.46 6.30 18.97
C VAL A 269 -3.00 7.71 19.20
N SER A 270 -2.91 8.58 18.19
CA SER A 270 -3.58 9.88 18.19
C SER A 270 -5.08 9.78 18.48
N ASP A 271 -5.64 10.82 19.10
CA ASP A 271 -7.08 11.07 19.05
C ASP A 271 -7.53 11.08 17.58
N GLY A 272 -8.40 10.13 17.20
CA GLY A 272 -8.88 9.96 15.83
C GLY A 272 -8.55 8.61 15.17
N GLY A 273 -7.70 7.76 15.76
CA GLY A 273 -7.76 6.30 15.56
C GLY A 273 -7.36 5.69 14.19
N VAL A 274 -6.67 6.42 13.29
CA VAL A 274 -6.32 5.89 11.94
C VAL A 274 -4.80 5.78 11.69
N GLU A 275 -3.94 5.89 12.71
CA GLU A 275 -2.49 5.73 12.52
C GLU A 275 -2.07 4.27 12.54
N SER A 276 -1.26 3.87 11.56
CA SER A 276 -0.58 2.57 11.55
C SER A 276 0.58 2.52 12.55
N ASP A 277 0.99 1.32 12.94
CA ASP A 277 2.14 1.13 13.84
C ASP A 277 3.44 1.68 13.23
N GLU A 278 3.62 1.53 11.91
CA GLU A 278 4.73 2.12 11.18
C GLU A 278 4.75 3.65 11.32
N GLU A 279 3.61 4.31 11.13
CA GLU A 279 3.52 5.77 11.29
C GLU A 279 3.78 6.23 12.72
N ARG A 280 3.40 5.41 13.71
CA ARG A 280 3.63 5.68 15.13
C ARG A 280 5.12 5.62 15.48
N VAL A 281 5.87 4.68 14.92
CA VAL A 281 7.34 4.65 15.07
C VAL A 281 7.98 5.87 14.41
N GLN A 282 7.57 6.18 13.17
CA GLN A 282 8.22 7.19 12.34
C GLN A 282 8.09 8.63 12.88
N ARG A 283 7.07 8.92 13.70
CA ARG A 283 6.83 10.28 14.21
C ARG A 283 7.69 10.66 15.41
N VAL A 284 8.38 9.70 16.03
CA VAL A 284 9.30 9.94 17.15
C VAL A 284 10.75 9.62 16.77
N ALA A 285 11.71 10.05 17.59
CA ALA A 285 13.09 9.64 17.42
C ALA A 285 13.21 8.13 17.66
N HIS A 286 13.70 7.40 16.67
CA HIS A 286 13.88 5.96 16.71
C HIS A 286 15.15 5.59 15.95
N VAL A 287 15.64 4.37 16.19
CA VAL A 287 16.77 3.85 15.42
C VAL A 287 16.24 3.19 14.16
N SER A 288 16.87 3.47 13.03
CA SER A 288 16.57 2.81 11.76
C SER A 288 17.82 2.21 11.15
N ARG A 289 17.64 1.10 10.45
CA ARG A 289 18.68 0.45 9.65
C ARG A 289 18.43 0.72 8.20
N ILE A 290 19.46 1.17 7.51
CA ILE A 290 19.42 1.41 6.07
C ILE A 290 20.28 0.35 5.41
N GLY A 291 19.73 -0.28 4.37
CA GLY A 291 20.46 -1.15 3.47
C GLY A 291 20.30 -0.66 2.03
N ILE A 292 21.40 -0.61 1.29
CA ILE A 292 21.40 -0.33 -0.15
C ILE A 292 22.14 -1.46 -0.84
N TRP A 293 21.52 -2.08 -1.83
CA TRP A 293 22.09 -3.16 -2.63
C TRP A 293 22.10 -2.77 -4.10
N ARG A 294 23.16 -3.17 -4.81
CA ARG A 294 23.19 -3.15 -6.27
C ARG A 294 22.50 -4.41 -6.78
N LEU A 295 21.51 -4.25 -7.63
CA LEU A 295 20.67 -5.38 -8.08
C LEU A 295 21.39 -6.31 -9.05
N SER A 296 22.29 -5.78 -9.88
CA SER A 296 23.00 -6.54 -10.92
C SER A 296 23.85 -7.68 -10.37
N ASP A 297 24.60 -7.44 -9.30
CA ASP A 297 25.48 -8.42 -8.65
C ASP A 297 25.00 -8.82 -7.25
N GLY A 298 23.96 -8.17 -6.73
CA GLY A 298 23.45 -8.39 -5.39
C GLY A 298 24.39 -7.91 -4.27
N LYS A 299 25.40 -7.09 -4.58
CA LYS A 299 26.34 -6.61 -3.57
C LYS A 299 25.73 -5.55 -2.70
N LEU A 300 26.01 -5.65 -1.41
CA LEU A 300 25.72 -4.60 -0.43
C LEU A 300 26.60 -3.39 -0.75
N VAL A 301 25.98 -2.22 -0.81
CA VAL A 301 26.62 -0.92 -1.08
C VAL A 301 26.71 -0.11 0.22
N LEU A 302 25.64 -0.13 1.01
CA LEU A 302 25.57 0.57 2.29
C LEU A 302 24.79 -0.29 3.28
N ARG A 303 25.32 -0.43 4.49
CA ARG A 303 24.57 -0.86 5.67
C ARG A 303 24.92 0.08 6.81
N MET A 304 23.92 0.69 7.41
CA MET A 304 24.14 1.57 8.55
C MET A 304 22.96 1.54 9.50
N ARG A 305 23.23 1.88 10.76
CA ARG A 305 22.24 2.02 11.83
C ARG A 305 22.38 3.40 12.42
N ARG A 306 21.34 4.23 12.31
CA ARG A 306 21.35 5.62 12.80
C ARG A 306 20.06 5.95 13.51
N MET A 307 20.14 6.98 14.35
CA MET A 307 18.95 7.59 14.94
C MET A 307 18.28 8.46 13.88
N ALA A 308 17.03 8.18 13.56
CA ALA A 308 16.18 9.03 12.75
C ALA A 308 15.58 10.13 13.63
N GLN A 309 16.22 11.30 13.66
CA GLN A 309 15.78 12.44 14.46
C GLN A 309 15.91 13.73 13.65
N GLY A 310 14.76 14.28 13.26
CA GLY A 310 14.65 15.57 12.58
C GLY A 310 13.74 16.50 13.36
N ARG A 311 13.90 17.81 13.16
CA ARG A 311 12.99 18.82 13.70
C ARG A 311 12.52 19.75 12.60
N VAL A 312 11.21 19.92 12.51
CA VAL A 312 10.60 20.91 11.65
C VAL A 312 10.72 22.26 12.36
N VAL A 313 11.37 23.21 11.71
CA VAL A 313 11.40 24.60 12.17
C VAL A 313 10.42 25.35 11.27
N PRO A 314 9.24 25.78 11.78
CA PRO A 314 8.32 26.56 10.97
C PRO A 314 8.98 27.91 10.62
N VAL A 315 8.90 28.29 9.35
CA VAL A 315 9.38 29.59 8.86
C VAL A 315 8.16 30.35 8.33
N GLY A 316 7.97 31.58 8.82
CA GLY A 316 6.83 32.44 8.47
C GLY A 316 5.67 32.40 9.48
N ASP A 317 4.61 33.16 9.18
CA ASP A 317 3.50 33.44 10.12
C ASP A 317 2.47 32.30 10.23
N HIS A 318 2.52 31.32 9.33
CA HIS A 318 1.58 30.19 9.31
C HIS A 318 2.08 29.03 10.17
N VAL A 319 1.83 29.12 11.48
CA VAL A 319 2.04 27.98 12.40
C VAL A 319 0.93 26.96 12.16
N ILE A 320 1.30 25.76 11.73
CA ILE A 320 0.38 24.65 11.57
C ILE A 320 -0.05 24.18 12.96
N THR A 321 -1.34 24.27 13.24
CA THR A 321 -1.92 23.89 14.54
C THR A 321 -2.58 22.52 14.54
N ARG A 322 -2.90 21.97 13.36
CA ARG A 322 -3.57 20.66 13.25
C ARG A 322 -2.61 19.54 13.63
N GLU A 323 -2.96 18.81 14.68
CA GLU A 323 -2.12 17.74 15.25
C GLU A 323 -1.72 16.66 14.23
N ARG A 324 -2.66 16.21 13.39
CA ARG A 324 -2.38 15.24 12.31
C ARG A 324 -1.30 15.75 11.35
N THR A 325 -1.34 17.03 11.00
CA THR A 325 -0.34 17.64 10.10
C THR A 325 1.01 17.75 10.81
N ILE A 326 1.05 18.16 12.08
CA ILE A 326 2.28 18.22 12.88
C ILE A 326 2.94 16.83 12.96
N LYS A 327 2.15 15.78 13.24
CA LYS A 327 2.64 14.39 13.30
C LYS A 327 3.15 13.91 11.94
N ALA A 328 2.44 14.20 10.86
CA ALA A 328 2.91 13.90 9.51
C ALA A 328 4.23 14.63 9.20
N GLN A 329 4.35 15.91 9.53
CA GLN A 329 5.58 16.67 9.34
C GLN A 329 6.74 16.11 10.16
N ALA A 330 6.50 15.68 11.40
CA ALA A 330 7.50 15.01 12.22
C ALA A 330 7.99 13.69 11.56
N ARG A 331 7.07 12.87 11.02
CA ARG A 331 7.44 11.67 10.24
C ARG A 331 8.35 12.02 9.06
N GLN A 332 7.95 13.01 8.27
CA GLN A 332 8.73 13.45 7.10
C GLN A 332 10.11 13.99 7.50
N ALA A 333 10.20 14.78 8.57
CA ALA A 333 11.46 15.33 9.05
C ALA A 333 12.42 14.26 9.59
N ASN A 334 11.94 13.32 10.41
CA ASN A 334 12.77 12.21 10.89
C ASN A 334 13.31 11.35 9.74
N SER A 335 12.45 11.07 8.76
CA SER A 335 12.81 10.29 7.57
C SER A 335 13.82 11.02 6.69
N CYS A 336 13.66 12.33 6.51
CA CYS A 336 14.59 13.17 5.77
C CYS A 336 15.96 13.27 6.47
N ALA A 337 15.97 13.45 7.80
CA ALA A 337 17.20 13.46 8.58
C ALA A 337 18.00 12.15 8.39
N LEU A 338 17.30 11.01 8.44
CA LEU A 338 17.91 9.70 8.18
C LEU A 338 18.49 9.59 6.76
N ALA A 339 17.81 10.12 5.75
CA ALA A 339 18.32 10.18 4.38
C ALA A 339 19.57 11.06 4.24
N LEU A 340 19.63 12.19 4.94
CA LEU A 340 20.80 13.08 4.94
C LEU A 340 22.02 12.39 5.55
N GLU A 341 21.84 11.62 6.63
CA GLU A 341 22.90 10.79 7.20
C GLU A 341 23.45 9.78 6.18
N ALA A 342 22.56 9.06 5.48
CA ALA A 342 22.96 8.13 4.42
C ALA A 342 23.70 8.83 3.28
N ARG A 343 23.23 10.01 2.88
CA ARG A 343 23.85 10.83 1.84
C ARG A 343 25.25 11.28 2.23
N ASN A 344 25.44 11.71 3.48
CA ASN A 344 26.74 12.19 3.99
C ASN A 344 27.78 11.07 3.96
N VAL A 345 27.39 9.83 4.31
CA VAL A 345 28.28 8.66 4.23
C VAL A 345 28.66 8.34 2.77
N LEU A 346 27.72 8.47 1.82
CA LEU A 346 27.93 8.14 0.40
C LEU A 346 28.52 9.29 -0.44
N SER A 347 28.57 10.49 0.11
CA SER A 347 29.16 11.69 -0.51
C SER A 347 30.34 12.12 0.34
N PRO A 348 31.43 11.34 0.45
CA PRO A 348 32.60 11.81 1.16
C PRO A 348 32.94 13.16 0.55
N ILE A 349 32.84 14.20 1.37
CA ILE A 349 33.33 15.53 1.03
C ILE A 349 34.80 15.25 0.72
N GLU A 350 35.19 15.34 -0.55
CA GLU A 350 36.58 15.57 -0.90
C GLU A 350 36.91 16.89 -0.21
N LEU A 351 37.33 16.81 1.05
CA LEU A 351 38.00 17.91 1.70
C LEU A 351 39.14 18.22 0.73
N PRO A 352 39.23 19.44 0.19
CA PRO A 352 40.32 19.79 -0.68
C PRO A 352 41.58 19.37 0.06
N ALA A 353 42.38 18.51 -0.59
CA ALA A 353 43.67 18.09 -0.05
C ALA A 353 44.31 19.35 0.52
N GLN A 354 44.63 19.33 1.81
CA GLN A 354 45.36 20.44 2.45
C GLN A 354 46.45 20.81 1.45
N VAL A 355 46.33 22.00 0.88
CA VAL A 355 47.39 22.58 0.07
C VAL A 355 48.52 22.67 1.08
N ASP A 356 49.43 21.69 1.04
CA ASP A 356 50.63 21.67 1.85
C ASP A 356 51.19 23.07 1.73
N GLY A 357 51.20 23.78 2.85
CA GLY A 357 51.62 25.16 2.92
C GLY A 357 53.05 25.22 2.42
N GLY A 358 53.21 25.52 1.14
CA GLY A 358 54.46 25.93 0.55
C GLY A 358 54.90 27.12 1.38
N ALA A 359 55.90 26.88 2.23
CA ALA A 359 56.52 27.88 3.06
C ALA A 359 56.80 29.11 2.18
N PRO A 360 56.38 30.32 2.58
CA PRO A 360 56.82 31.51 1.88
C PRO A 360 58.34 31.53 1.95
N ALA A 361 58.97 31.45 0.77
CA ALA A 361 60.41 31.59 0.66
C ALA A 361 60.83 32.92 1.29
N ASP A 362 61.74 32.83 2.26
CA ASP A 362 62.47 33.94 2.85
C ASP A 362 62.97 34.90 1.76
N ALA A 363 62.28 36.02 1.60
CA ALA A 363 62.83 37.19 0.92
C ALA A 363 63.63 37.98 1.96
N GLY A 364 64.92 37.62 2.09
CA GLY A 364 65.87 38.36 2.89
C GLY A 364 66.18 39.74 2.32
N GLY A 365 65.82 40.79 3.08
CA GLY A 365 66.52 42.08 3.22
C GLY A 365 66.65 43.02 2.00
N PRO A 366 67.16 44.25 2.20
CA PRO A 366 67.74 44.80 3.43
C PRO A 366 67.01 46.02 4.00
N ALA A 367 67.36 46.29 5.25
CA ALA A 367 67.12 47.54 5.95
C ALA A 367 67.68 48.72 5.17
N ASP A 368 66.92 49.83 5.14
CA ASP A 368 67.53 51.14 5.03
C ASP A 368 66.88 52.11 6.00
N ALA A 369 67.76 52.83 6.68
CA ALA A 369 67.49 53.72 7.80
C ALA A 369 67.21 55.13 7.27
N GLY A 370 66.22 55.82 7.84
CA GLY A 370 66.03 57.23 7.51
C GLY A 370 64.82 57.88 8.18
N ALA A 371 64.99 58.29 9.43
CA ALA A 371 64.26 59.41 10.03
C ALA A 371 65.22 60.63 10.08
N PRO A 372 64.80 61.86 10.42
CA PRO A 372 63.46 62.49 10.39
C PRO A 372 63.47 63.87 9.68
N ARG A 373 62.29 64.46 9.43
CA ARG A 373 61.98 65.86 9.75
C ARG A 373 60.48 66.11 9.73
#